data_AF-A0AA39JZI7-F1
#
_entry.id   AF-A0AA39JZI7-F1
#
_cell.length_a   1.000
_cell.length_b   1.000
_cell.length_c   1.000
_cell.angle_alpha   90.00
_cell.angle_beta   90.00
_cell.angle_gamma   90.00
#
_symmetry.space_group_name_H-M   'P 1'
#
loop_
_entity.id
_entity.type
_entity.pdbx_description
1 polymer ?
#
loop_
_entity_poly.entity_id
_entity_poly.type
_entity_poly.pdbx_seq_one_letter_code
_entity_poly.pdbx_strand_id
1 'polypeptide(L)'
;PKRQDGVSSLARHIHGWSWQSFPIGMGTGAVFVTLSGLKEHPSWLTSVETGFWSLDMAIFLFNAIILLVQAFQYPHRAWRLLQDPVEGLYPPMMVLQFATITIGTIDYTVINGPASPNVVYVLFWIYVGLSLVTCVPMLMIWFNRPHDILRFTPGYAFLVFPLMLTGVVAFNALRVIDPSDPRALGILITGYFFQGLGFFMTFFYLGVYLLRLIMTGFMEGHQATSAFVACGPPGFTALSLINLADHASAILPAHGIISNAAGEIWYATSVMAALLLYGLAVFFFFLGVIPYWFKLHKRLDQILPCWALTFPNVGWIVTTGLLGQILNIQGLFIVHVVMDTILFLTWSVLIVLTIAAIWKGLIFNAKDEDVLKDFIFTVDEKVTADNHSDTGTLV
;
A
#
# COMPACT_ATOMS: atom_id res chain seq x y z
N PRO A 1 -33.20 21.19 -33.15
CA PRO A 1 -32.60 20.91 -31.81
C PRO A 1 -32.18 19.44 -31.71
N LYS A 2 -30.91 19.13 -32.02
CA LYS A 2 -30.36 17.78 -31.86
C LYS A 2 -30.34 17.44 -30.37
N ARG A 3 -30.89 16.29 -29.99
CA ARG A 3 -30.79 15.70 -28.65
C ARG A 3 -29.31 15.62 -28.26
N GLN A 4 -28.89 16.44 -27.29
CA GLN A 4 -27.69 16.16 -26.51
C GLN A 4 -28.05 15.00 -25.59
N ASP A 5 -27.93 13.77 -26.08
CA ASP A 5 -28.00 12.61 -25.20
C ASP A 5 -26.73 12.64 -24.34
N GLY A 6 -26.87 13.20 -23.13
CA GLY A 6 -25.78 13.36 -22.17
C GLY A 6 -25.19 12.00 -21.76
N VAL A 7 -23.90 12.00 -21.42
CA VAL A 7 -23.22 10.80 -20.94
C VAL A 7 -23.90 10.31 -19.65
N SER A 8 -24.19 9.01 -19.55
CA SER A 8 -24.84 8.47 -18.36
C SER A 8 -24.00 8.69 -17.10
N SER A 9 -24.66 8.89 -15.95
CA SER A 9 -23.98 9.05 -14.65
C SER A 9 -23.05 7.87 -14.35
N LEU A 10 -23.47 6.63 -14.66
CA LEU A 10 -22.66 5.44 -14.45
C LEU A 10 -21.37 5.46 -15.29
N ALA A 11 -21.47 5.84 -16.56
CA ALA A 11 -20.32 5.95 -17.45
C ALA A 11 -19.30 6.98 -16.93
N ARG A 12 -19.78 8.11 -16.39
CA ARG A 12 -18.91 9.13 -15.79
C ARG A 12 -18.19 8.65 -14.53
N HIS A 13 -18.84 7.84 -13.70
CA HIS A 13 -18.22 7.26 -12.52
C HIS A 13 -17.18 6.20 -12.89
N ILE A 14 -17.52 5.30 -13.82
CA ILE A 14 -16.59 4.28 -14.30
C ILE A 14 -15.38 4.95 -14.96
N HIS A 15 -15.56 5.96 -15.81
CA HIS A 15 -14.47 6.69 -16.46
C HIS A 15 -13.62 7.52 -15.49
N GLY A 16 -14.27 8.11 -14.49
CA GLY A 16 -13.66 8.95 -13.48
C GLY A 16 -12.94 8.19 -12.36
N TRP A 17 -13.19 6.89 -12.22
CA TRP A 17 -12.53 6.04 -11.21
C TRP A 17 -11.01 6.00 -11.45
N SER A 18 -10.23 5.93 -10.37
CA SER A 18 -8.76 5.92 -10.49
C SER A 18 -8.11 5.04 -9.42
N TRP A 19 -6.82 4.77 -9.60
CA TRP A 19 -6.01 3.98 -8.68
C TRP A 19 -5.89 4.60 -7.27
N GLN A 20 -6.19 5.90 -7.12
CA GLN A 20 -6.28 6.57 -5.81
C GLN A 20 -7.42 6.07 -4.92
N SER A 21 -8.28 5.15 -5.41
CA SER A 21 -9.27 4.47 -4.58
C SER A 21 -8.69 3.39 -3.66
N PHE A 22 -7.56 2.76 -4.02
CA PHE A 22 -6.95 1.69 -3.22
C PHE A 22 -6.44 2.13 -1.83
N PRO A 23 -5.91 3.35 -1.63
CA PRO A 23 -5.61 3.88 -0.30
C PRO A 23 -6.77 3.84 0.71
N ILE A 24 -8.03 3.91 0.26
CA ILE A 24 -9.22 3.82 1.13
C ILE A 24 -9.28 2.44 1.80
N GLY A 25 -9.11 1.39 1.00
CA GLY A 25 -9.10 0.03 1.47
C GLY A 25 -7.85 -0.29 2.28
N MET A 26 -6.67 0.07 1.76
CA MET A 26 -5.40 -0.04 2.47
C MET A 26 -5.43 0.64 3.86
N GLY A 27 -6.10 1.80 3.98
CA GLY A 27 -6.33 2.47 5.27
C GLY A 27 -7.30 1.72 6.19
N THR A 28 -8.31 1.05 5.64
CA THR A 28 -9.17 0.11 6.38
C THR A 28 -8.35 -1.08 6.89
N GLY A 29 -7.45 -1.59 6.05
CA GLY A 29 -6.48 -2.61 6.41
C GLY A 29 -5.55 -2.20 7.55
N ALA A 30 -5.10 -0.94 7.52
CA ALA A 30 -4.24 -0.38 8.56
C ALA A 30 -4.86 -0.49 9.96
N VAL A 31 -6.17 -0.24 10.08
CA VAL A 31 -6.89 -0.27 11.36
C VAL A 31 -6.84 -1.65 12.00
N PHE A 32 -7.24 -2.70 11.30
CA PHE A 32 -7.26 -4.04 11.92
C PHE A 32 -5.85 -4.59 12.13
N VAL A 33 -4.89 -4.24 11.27
CA VAL A 33 -3.49 -4.70 11.43
C VAL A 33 -2.86 -4.06 12.67
N THR A 34 -3.10 -2.78 12.96
CA THR A 34 -2.58 -2.16 14.20
C THR A 34 -3.27 -2.71 15.44
N LEU A 35 -4.59 -2.88 15.40
CA LEU A 35 -5.37 -3.47 16.52
C LEU A 35 -4.88 -4.90 16.86
N SER A 36 -4.58 -5.71 15.85
CA SER A 36 -4.10 -7.09 16.04
C SER A 36 -2.75 -7.17 16.76
N GLY A 37 -1.97 -6.08 16.75
CA GLY A 37 -0.68 -5.98 17.42
C GLY A 37 -0.77 -5.53 18.89
N LEU A 38 -1.97 -5.25 19.42
CA LEU A 38 -2.13 -4.82 20.80
C LEU A 38 -1.75 -5.94 21.79
N LYS A 39 -1.02 -5.58 22.85
CA LYS A 39 -0.61 -6.52 23.90
C LYS A 39 -1.80 -7.14 24.62
N GLU A 40 -2.74 -6.28 25.04
CA GLU A 40 -3.99 -6.72 25.64
C GLU A 40 -5.01 -6.87 24.52
N HIS A 41 -5.36 -8.11 24.18
CA HIS A 41 -6.24 -8.42 23.05
C HIS A 41 -7.50 -9.15 23.53
N PRO A 42 -8.56 -8.41 23.91
CA PRO A 42 -9.80 -9.02 24.36
C PRO A 42 -10.57 -9.64 23.17
N SER A 43 -11.29 -10.73 23.39
CA SER A 43 -11.96 -11.48 22.32
C SER A 43 -12.97 -10.69 21.47
N TRP A 44 -13.56 -9.63 22.00
CA TRP A 44 -14.46 -8.76 21.23
C TRP A 44 -13.69 -7.98 20.14
N LEU A 45 -12.40 -7.71 20.36
CA LEU A 45 -11.56 -7.00 19.42
C LEU A 45 -11.36 -7.82 18.13
N THR A 46 -11.16 -9.14 18.26
CA THR A 46 -11.12 -10.06 17.11
C THR A 46 -12.35 -9.94 16.21
N SER A 47 -13.53 -9.69 16.81
CA SER A 47 -14.77 -9.51 16.04
C SER A 47 -14.78 -8.19 15.26
N VAL A 48 -14.28 -7.11 15.87
CA VAL A 48 -14.14 -5.80 15.21
C VAL A 48 -13.15 -5.90 14.07
N GLU A 49 -11.99 -6.51 14.32
CA GLU A 49 -10.95 -6.72 13.31
C GLU A 49 -11.43 -7.55 12.12
N THR A 50 -12.15 -8.65 12.39
CA THR A 50 -12.76 -9.47 11.33
C THR A 50 -13.75 -8.66 10.48
N GLY A 51 -14.50 -7.74 11.11
CA GLY A 51 -15.39 -6.80 10.42
C GLY A 51 -14.64 -5.83 9.51
N PHE A 52 -13.55 -5.24 10.00
CA PHE A 52 -12.67 -4.35 9.21
C PHE A 52 -11.97 -5.10 8.08
N TRP A 53 -11.50 -6.33 8.31
CA TRP A 53 -10.91 -7.18 7.28
C TRP A 53 -11.93 -7.52 6.18
N SER A 54 -13.17 -7.84 6.56
CA SER A 54 -14.26 -8.10 5.60
C SER A 54 -14.58 -6.85 4.76
N LEU A 55 -14.58 -5.68 5.39
CA LEU A 55 -14.77 -4.39 4.72
C LEU A 55 -13.61 -4.08 3.76
N ASP A 56 -12.36 -4.31 4.17
CA ASP A 56 -11.18 -4.13 3.34
C ASP A 56 -11.27 -4.99 2.06
N MET A 57 -11.62 -6.27 2.21
CA MET A 57 -11.84 -7.17 1.08
C MET A 57 -12.96 -6.71 0.15
N ALA A 58 -14.09 -6.22 0.70
CA ALA A 58 -15.19 -5.68 -0.09
C ALA A 58 -14.76 -4.44 -0.90
N ILE A 59 -14.00 -3.51 -0.29
CA ILE A 59 -13.47 -2.32 -0.95
C ILE A 59 -12.48 -2.72 -2.06
N PHE A 60 -11.60 -3.71 -1.80
CA PHE A 60 -10.67 -4.22 -2.79
C PHE A 60 -11.40 -4.75 -4.03
N LEU A 61 -12.37 -5.66 -3.82
CA LEU A 61 -13.13 -6.26 -4.92
C LEU A 61 -13.90 -5.19 -5.69
N PHE A 62 -14.53 -4.25 -5.00
CA PHE A 62 -15.25 -3.15 -5.63
C PHE A 62 -14.34 -2.29 -6.53
N ASN A 63 -13.20 -1.85 -6.01
CA ASN A 63 -12.22 -1.06 -6.77
C ASN A 63 -11.64 -1.84 -7.96
N ALA A 64 -11.26 -3.10 -7.74
CA ALA A 64 -10.71 -3.96 -8.76
C ALA A 64 -11.72 -4.20 -9.89
N ILE A 65 -12.98 -4.48 -9.56
CA ILE A 65 -14.05 -4.69 -10.55
C ILE A 65 -14.30 -3.42 -11.36
N ILE A 66 -14.40 -2.24 -10.72
CA ILE A 66 -14.64 -0.98 -11.45
C ILE A 66 -13.49 -0.66 -12.39
N LEU A 67 -12.24 -0.79 -11.94
CA LEU A 67 -11.08 -0.52 -12.80
C LEU A 67 -10.93 -1.56 -13.91
N LEU A 68 -11.30 -2.82 -13.67
CA LEU A 68 -11.36 -3.84 -14.70
C LEU A 68 -12.41 -3.49 -15.76
N VAL A 69 -13.61 -3.10 -15.33
CA VAL A 69 -14.68 -2.61 -16.23
C VAL A 69 -14.22 -1.38 -17.00
N GLN A 70 -13.54 -0.43 -16.34
CA GLN A 70 -12.95 0.74 -17.00
C GLN A 70 -11.90 0.36 -18.04
N ALA A 71 -11.02 -0.61 -17.75
CA ALA A 71 -10.01 -1.08 -18.69
C ALA A 71 -10.62 -1.70 -19.95
N PHE A 72 -11.76 -2.40 -19.83
CA PHE A 72 -12.47 -2.95 -20.98
C PHE A 72 -13.30 -1.91 -21.74
N GLN A 73 -13.98 -0.99 -21.06
CA GLN A 73 -14.85 0.01 -21.71
C GLN A 73 -14.08 1.24 -22.23
N TYR A 74 -12.99 1.62 -21.55
CA TYR A 74 -12.20 2.82 -21.82
C TYR A 74 -10.69 2.50 -21.79
N PRO A 75 -10.17 1.62 -22.65
CA PRO A 75 -8.77 1.17 -22.62
C PRO A 75 -7.78 2.34 -22.75
N HIS A 76 -8.09 3.34 -23.57
CA HIS A 76 -7.29 4.56 -23.71
C HIS A 76 -7.20 5.35 -22.39
N ARG A 77 -8.29 5.44 -21.63
CA ARG A 77 -8.29 6.08 -20.30
C ARG A 77 -7.45 5.29 -19.32
N ALA A 78 -7.63 3.97 -19.26
CA ALA A 78 -6.88 3.12 -18.36
C ALA A 78 -5.36 3.21 -18.62
N TRP A 79 -4.95 3.20 -19.90
CA TRP A 79 -3.56 3.40 -20.27
C TRP A 79 -3.03 4.79 -19.92
N ARG A 80 -3.83 5.85 -20.16
CA ARG A 80 -3.46 7.22 -19.76
C ARG A 80 -3.27 7.36 -18.26
N LEU A 81 -4.08 6.69 -17.43
CA LEU A 81 -3.94 6.69 -15.98
C LEU A 81 -2.61 6.07 -15.51
N LEU A 82 -2.15 5.00 -16.16
CA LEU A 82 -0.85 4.38 -15.84
C LEU A 82 0.34 5.30 -16.20
N GLN A 83 0.19 6.13 -17.22
CA GLN A 83 1.23 7.05 -17.69
C GLN A 83 1.18 8.43 -17.04
N ASP A 84 0.18 8.71 -16.22
CA ASP A 84 0.01 10.00 -15.57
C ASP A 84 1.07 10.18 -14.45
N PRO A 85 1.72 11.35 -14.37
CA PRO A 85 2.79 11.60 -13.39
C PRO A 85 2.31 11.69 -11.94
N VAL A 86 1.00 11.63 -11.66
CA VAL A 86 0.45 11.59 -10.31
C VAL A 86 -0.32 10.31 -10.09
N GLU A 87 -1.29 9.99 -10.96
CA GLU A 87 -2.11 8.78 -10.83
C GLU A 87 -1.28 7.50 -11.04
N GLY A 88 -0.24 7.55 -11.89
CA GLY A 88 0.66 6.43 -12.16
C GLY A 88 1.49 5.99 -10.94
N LEU A 89 1.51 6.74 -9.85
CA LEU A 89 2.15 6.30 -8.60
C LEU A 89 1.30 5.29 -7.82
N TYR A 90 -0.01 5.25 -8.06
CA TYR A 90 -0.97 4.50 -7.25
C TYR A 90 -1.28 3.06 -7.71
N PRO A 91 -1.04 2.58 -8.94
CA PRO A 91 -1.32 1.19 -9.30
C PRO A 91 -0.70 0.15 -8.34
N PRO A 92 0.56 0.31 -7.87
CA PRO A 92 1.13 -0.60 -6.86
C PRO A 92 0.36 -0.67 -5.53
N MET A 93 -0.49 0.32 -5.21
CA MET A 93 -1.34 0.32 -4.00
C MET A 93 -2.31 -0.85 -3.96
N MET A 94 -2.74 -1.36 -5.12
CA MET A 94 -3.61 -2.54 -5.14
C MET A 94 -2.93 -3.74 -4.46
N VAL A 95 -1.61 -3.87 -4.65
CA VAL A 95 -0.84 -4.96 -4.07
C VAL A 95 -0.64 -4.74 -2.57
N LEU A 96 -0.46 -3.48 -2.14
CA LEU A 96 -0.41 -3.16 -0.71
C LEU A 96 -1.72 -3.48 0.03
N GLN A 97 -2.86 -3.19 -0.57
CA GLN A 97 -4.15 -3.61 -0.02
C GLN A 97 -4.30 -5.15 -0.05
N PHE A 98 -3.79 -5.82 -1.08
CA PHE A 98 -3.75 -7.28 -1.10
C PHE A 98 -2.86 -7.86 0.02
N ALA A 99 -1.82 -7.13 0.45
CA ALA A 99 -1.01 -7.48 1.62
C ALA A 99 -1.86 -7.55 2.90
N THR A 100 -2.68 -6.52 3.16
CA THR A 100 -3.55 -6.47 4.35
C THR A 100 -4.58 -7.59 4.31
N ILE A 101 -5.20 -7.83 3.15
CA ILE A 101 -6.11 -8.97 2.96
C ILE A 101 -5.42 -10.31 3.27
N THR A 102 -4.17 -10.48 2.82
CA THR A 102 -3.38 -11.69 3.09
C THR A 102 -3.11 -11.86 4.58
N ILE A 103 -2.71 -10.79 5.27
CA ILE A 103 -2.47 -10.79 6.73
C ILE A 103 -3.77 -11.15 7.47
N GLY A 104 -4.89 -10.50 7.16
CA GLY A 104 -6.17 -10.83 7.80
C GLY A 104 -6.68 -12.23 7.45
N THR A 105 -6.35 -12.77 6.27
CA THR A 105 -6.66 -14.17 5.94
C THR A 105 -5.91 -15.12 6.88
N ILE A 106 -4.63 -14.85 7.15
CA ILE A 106 -3.83 -15.63 8.09
C ILE A 106 -4.44 -15.56 9.50
N ASP A 107 -4.73 -14.35 9.99
CA ASP A 107 -5.24 -14.16 11.35
C ASP A 107 -6.64 -14.75 11.55
N TYR A 108 -7.59 -14.43 10.67
CA TYR A 108 -9.01 -14.69 10.92
C TYR A 108 -9.53 -15.97 10.28
N THR A 109 -8.85 -16.51 9.25
CA THR A 109 -9.32 -17.73 8.55
C THR A 109 -8.44 -18.94 8.77
N VAL A 110 -7.14 -18.77 9.04
CA VAL A 110 -6.18 -19.87 9.21
C VAL A 110 -5.87 -20.11 10.69
N ILE A 111 -5.43 -19.08 11.42
CA ILE A 111 -5.10 -19.22 12.85
C ILE A 111 -6.39 -19.37 13.67
N ASN A 112 -7.37 -18.49 13.44
CA ASN A 112 -8.63 -18.48 14.17
C ASN A 112 -9.80 -19.12 13.38
N GLY A 113 -9.51 -19.82 12.28
CA GLY A 113 -10.52 -20.40 11.39
C GLY A 113 -10.16 -21.77 10.84
N PRO A 114 -10.98 -22.34 9.94
CA PRO A 114 -10.81 -23.71 9.46
C PRO A 114 -9.86 -23.85 8.25
N ALA A 115 -9.32 -22.76 7.72
CA ALA A 115 -8.54 -22.80 6.48
C ALA A 115 -7.16 -23.44 6.67
N SER A 116 -6.69 -24.14 5.64
CA SER A 116 -5.39 -24.83 5.68
C SER A 116 -4.22 -23.83 5.59
N PRO A 117 -3.11 -24.05 6.32
CA PRO A 117 -1.87 -23.29 6.16
C PRO A 117 -1.31 -23.29 4.72
N ASN A 118 -1.66 -24.29 3.90
CA ASN A 118 -1.23 -24.33 2.49
C ASN A 118 -1.78 -23.15 1.66
N VAL A 119 -2.93 -22.59 2.04
CA VAL A 119 -3.50 -21.39 1.39
C VAL A 119 -2.54 -20.21 1.54
N VAL A 120 -1.90 -20.09 2.71
CA VAL A 120 -0.96 -18.99 3.02
C VAL A 120 0.29 -19.07 2.15
N TYR A 121 0.82 -20.27 1.92
CA TYR A 121 1.94 -20.47 1.00
C TYR A 121 1.62 -20.00 -0.42
N VAL A 122 0.42 -20.30 -0.91
CA VAL A 122 -0.05 -19.85 -2.24
C VAL A 122 -0.23 -18.33 -2.27
N LEU A 123 -0.88 -17.75 -1.26
CA LEU A 123 -1.08 -16.30 -1.16
C LEU A 123 0.24 -15.54 -1.11
N PHE A 124 1.26 -16.06 -0.42
CA PHE A 124 2.59 -15.47 -0.39
C PHE A 124 3.19 -15.34 -1.80
N TRP A 125 3.16 -16.41 -2.60
CA TRP A 125 3.70 -16.35 -3.97
C TRP A 125 2.85 -15.51 -4.92
N ILE A 126 1.52 -15.50 -4.74
CA ILE A 126 0.65 -14.56 -5.46
C ILE A 126 1.06 -13.12 -5.14
N TYR A 127 1.28 -12.79 -3.86
CA TYR A 127 1.72 -11.46 -3.45
C TYR A 127 3.05 -11.06 -4.09
N VAL A 128 4.06 -11.95 -4.07
CA VAL A 128 5.36 -11.73 -4.72
C VAL A 128 5.20 -11.49 -6.23
N GLY A 129 4.42 -12.35 -6.89
CA GLY A 129 4.13 -12.23 -8.33
C GLY A 129 3.43 -10.92 -8.69
N LEU A 130 2.40 -10.53 -7.95
CA LEU A 130 1.69 -9.26 -8.12
C LEU A 130 2.62 -8.06 -7.87
N SER A 131 3.50 -8.15 -6.89
CA SER A 131 4.47 -7.09 -6.60
C SER A 131 5.42 -6.87 -7.78
N LEU A 132 5.93 -7.96 -8.39
CA LEU A 132 6.80 -7.86 -9.57
C LEU A 132 6.06 -7.36 -10.80
N VAL A 133 4.87 -7.90 -11.08
CA VAL A 133 4.06 -7.56 -12.26
C VAL A 133 3.53 -6.13 -12.21
N THR A 134 3.41 -5.53 -11.03
CA THR A 134 3.00 -4.13 -10.88
C THR A 134 4.21 -3.19 -10.79
N CYS A 135 5.18 -3.46 -9.91
CA CYS A 135 6.32 -2.56 -9.71
C CYS A 135 7.21 -2.45 -10.95
N VAL A 136 7.56 -3.56 -11.61
CA VAL A 136 8.52 -3.52 -12.73
C VAL A 136 7.97 -2.68 -13.91
N PRO A 137 6.75 -2.90 -14.43
CA PRO A 137 6.21 -2.06 -15.50
C PRO A 137 6.03 -0.61 -15.08
N MET A 138 5.58 -0.34 -13.85
CA MET A 138 5.41 1.03 -13.38
C MET A 138 6.74 1.77 -13.25
N LEU A 139 7.79 1.12 -12.77
CA LEU A 139 9.15 1.69 -12.77
C LEU A 139 9.64 1.96 -14.20
N MET A 140 9.37 1.08 -15.15
CA MET A 140 9.71 1.31 -16.56
C MET A 140 8.97 2.52 -17.13
N ILE A 141 7.66 2.63 -16.90
CA ILE A 141 6.87 3.80 -17.34
C ILE A 141 7.41 5.07 -16.71
N TRP A 142 7.71 5.01 -15.41
CA TRP A 142 8.18 6.13 -14.62
C TRP A 142 9.55 6.64 -15.06
N PHE A 143 10.55 5.76 -15.14
CA PHE A 143 11.91 6.18 -15.47
C PHE A 143 12.15 6.48 -16.95
N ASN A 144 11.20 6.15 -17.84
CA ASN A 144 11.24 6.56 -19.25
C ASN A 144 10.85 8.03 -19.47
N ARG A 145 10.53 8.79 -18.41
CA ARG A 145 10.24 10.21 -18.50
C ARG A 145 11.08 11.01 -17.49
N PRO A 146 11.57 12.20 -17.87
CA PRO A 146 12.25 13.09 -16.93
C PRO A 146 11.24 13.62 -15.89
N HIS A 147 11.69 13.74 -14.65
CA HIS A 147 10.90 14.24 -13.54
C HIS A 147 11.60 15.45 -12.88
N ASP A 148 10.82 16.49 -12.59
CA ASP A 148 11.30 17.66 -11.87
C ASP A 148 11.38 17.35 -10.37
N ILE A 149 12.56 17.55 -9.77
CA ILE A 149 12.79 17.34 -8.33
C ILE A 149 11.88 18.21 -7.46
N LEU A 150 11.42 19.37 -7.95
CA LEU A 150 10.50 20.25 -7.20
C LEU A 150 9.13 19.61 -6.97
N ARG A 151 8.75 18.66 -7.84
CA ARG A 151 7.50 17.88 -7.75
C ARG A 151 7.67 16.55 -7.03
N PHE A 152 8.87 16.24 -6.55
CA PHE A 152 9.14 15.02 -5.81
C PHE A 152 8.33 15.02 -4.50
N THR A 153 7.64 13.91 -4.24
CA THR A 153 6.95 13.66 -2.98
C THR A 153 7.34 12.28 -2.45
N PRO A 154 7.25 12.03 -1.13
CA PRO A 154 7.49 10.70 -0.57
C PRO A 154 6.56 9.61 -1.15
N GLY A 155 5.45 9.98 -1.79
CA GLY A 155 4.58 9.07 -2.54
C GLY A 155 5.29 8.32 -3.68
N TYR A 156 6.46 8.77 -4.13
CA TYR A 156 7.25 8.02 -5.13
C TYR A 156 7.67 6.64 -4.61
N ALA A 157 7.76 6.47 -3.29
CA ALA A 157 8.01 5.18 -2.65
C ALA A 157 6.97 4.11 -3.02
N PHE A 158 5.76 4.51 -3.42
CA PHE A 158 4.69 3.61 -3.82
C PHE A 158 5.10 2.65 -4.95
N LEU A 159 5.96 3.10 -5.86
CA LEU A 159 6.45 2.32 -7.01
C LEU A 159 7.21 1.05 -6.62
N VAL A 160 7.82 1.02 -5.43
CA VAL A 160 8.62 -0.11 -4.93
C VAL A 160 8.09 -0.67 -3.61
N PHE A 161 7.09 -0.02 -3.02
CA PHE A 161 6.56 -0.36 -1.70
C PHE A 161 6.03 -1.80 -1.60
N PRO A 162 5.33 -2.36 -2.62
CA PRO A 162 4.94 -3.77 -2.58
C PRO A 162 6.11 -4.74 -2.45
N LEU A 163 7.22 -4.49 -3.16
CA LEU A 163 8.43 -5.30 -3.02
C LEU A 163 8.92 -5.25 -1.57
N MET A 164 8.97 -4.06 -0.97
CA MET A 164 9.35 -3.92 0.44
C MET A 164 8.42 -4.71 1.38
N LEU A 165 7.11 -4.62 1.22
CA LEU A 165 6.11 -5.28 2.07
C LEU A 165 6.12 -6.82 1.95
N THR A 166 6.86 -7.39 1.00
CA THR A 166 7.12 -8.84 0.94
C THR A 166 7.70 -9.35 2.26
N GLY A 167 8.53 -8.57 2.96
CA GLY A 167 9.04 -8.95 4.28
C GLY A 167 7.93 -9.10 5.32
N VAL A 168 6.94 -8.19 5.29
CA VAL A 168 5.80 -8.23 6.20
C VAL A 168 4.88 -9.42 5.93
N VAL A 169 4.59 -9.66 4.64
CA VAL A 169 3.79 -10.82 4.23
C VAL A 169 4.54 -12.12 4.55
N ALA A 170 5.87 -12.15 4.39
CA ALA A 170 6.69 -13.31 4.70
C ALA A 170 6.63 -13.68 6.18
N PHE A 171 6.90 -12.75 7.12
CA PHE A 171 6.87 -13.11 8.53
C PHE A 171 5.47 -13.51 8.99
N ASN A 172 4.41 -12.90 8.44
CA ASN A 172 3.05 -13.34 8.74
C ASN A 172 2.78 -14.75 8.20
N ALA A 173 3.27 -15.09 7.01
CA ALA A 173 3.14 -16.43 6.46
C ALA A 173 3.89 -17.48 7.28
N LEU A 174 5.06 -17.13 7.82
CA LEU A 174 5.89 -18.02 8.66
C LEU A 174 5.26 -18.35 10.01
N ARG A 175 4.21 -17.63 10.46
CA ARG A 175 3.46 -17.96 11.68
C ARG A 175 2.71 -19.30 11.60
N VAL A 176 2.42 -19.79 10.40
CA VAL A 176 1.61 -21.01 10.19
C VAL A 176 2.33 -22.10 9.41
N ILE A 177 3.59 -21.88 9.04
CA ILE A 177 4.41 -22.85 8.31
C ILE A 177 5.49 -23.37 9.25
N ASP A 178 5.60 -24.69 9.36
CA ASP A 178 6.54 -25.34 10.27
C ASP A 178 8.00 -24.95 9.93
N PRO A 179 8.84 -24.57 10.92
CA PRO A 179 10.22 -24.18 10.68
C PRO A 179 11.10 -25.24 10.01
N SER A 180 10.76 -26.53 10.13
CA SER A 180 11.48 -27.64 9.48
C SER A 180 11.05 -27.88 8.03
N ASP A 181 9.93 -27.28 7.61
CA ASP A 181 9.45 -27.36 6.24
C ASP A 181 10.37 -26.55 5.30
N PRO A 182 10.93 -27.14 4.23
CA PRO A 182 11.74 -26.41 3.25
C PRO A 182 11.08 -25.14 2.68
N ARG A 183 9.74 -25.09 2.68
CA ARG A 183 8.97 -23.91 2.27
C ARG A 183 9.22 -22.70 3.19
N ALA A 184 9.44 -22.92 4.49
CA ALA A 184 9.71 -21.86 5.45
C ALA A 184 11.00 -21.11 5.10
N LEU A 185 12.07 -21.85 4.79
CA LEU A 185 13.32 -21.24 4.35
C LEU A 185 13.14 -20.42 3.06
N GLY A 186 12.39 -20.93 2.09
CA GLY A 186 12.09 -20.22 0.85
C GLY A 186 11.36 -18.89 1.09
N ILE A 187 10.36 -18.88 1.97
CA ILE A 187 9.63 -17.66 2.35
C ILE A 187 10.55 -16.70 3.09
N LEU A 188 11.34 -17.19 4.04
CA LEU A 188 12.25 -16.37 4.85
C LEU A 188 13.26 -15.62 3.97
N ILE A 189 13.97 -16.33 3.10
CA ILE A 189 15.00 -15.75 2.23
C ILE A 189 14.38 -14.79 1.21
N THR A 190 13.23 -15.15 0.62
CA THR A 190 12.50 -14.28 -0.31
C THR A 190 12.00 -13.01 0.40
N GLY A 191 11.52 -13.15 1.64
CA GLY A 191 11.12 -12.04 2.50
C GLY A 191 12.25 -11.06 2.74
N TYR A 192 13.42 -11.53 3.18
CA TYR A 192 14.60 -10.68 3.37
C TYR A 192 15.07 -10.03 2.06
N PHE A 193 15.10 -10.79 0.96
CA PHE A 193 15.57 -10.30 -0.34
C PHE A 193 14.75 -9.10 -0.82
N PHE A 194 13.42 -9.24 -0.89
CA PHE A 194 12.55 -8.18 -1.38
C PHE A 194 12.35 -7.05 -0.36
N GLN A 195 12.34 -7.35 0.95
CA GLN A 195 12.37 -6.33 2.00
C GLN A 195 13.61 -5.43 1.86
N GLY A 196 14.79 -6.03 1.70
CA GLY A 196 16.05 -5.30 1.54
C GLY A 196 16.04 -4.45 0.27
N LEU A 197 15.65 -5.03 -0.87
CA LEU A 197 15.55 -4.31 -2.14
C LEU A 197 14.61 -3.10 -2.05
N GLY A 198 13.41 -3.31 -1.50
CA GLY A 198 12.43 -2.23 -1.33
C GLY A 198 12.88 -1.17 -0.33
N PHE A 199 13.50 -1.58 0.78
CA PHE A 199 14.02 -0.66 1.79
C PHE A 199 15.14 0.23 1.23
N PHE A 200 16.15 -0.33 0.58
CA PHE A 200 17.25 0.49 0.05
C PHE A 200 16.76 1.51 -0.99
N MET A 201 15.87 1.09 -1.90
CA MET A 201 15.28 2.00 -2.89
C MET A 201 14.49 3.14 -2.24
N THR A 202 13.63 2.82 -1.27
CA THR A 202 12.88 3.84 -0.53
C THR A 202 13.77 4.70 0.35
N PHE A 203 14.86 4.17 0.91
CA PHE A 203 15.84 4.93 1.68
C PHE A 203 16.52 6.01 0.82
N PHE A 204 16.87 5.70 -0.44
CA PHE A 204 17.36 6.71 -1.38
C PHE A 204 16.32 7.80 -1.65
N TYR A 205 15.05 7.42 -1.80
CA TYR A 205 13.94 8.38 -1.97
C TYR A 205 13.75 9.29 -0.75
N LEU A 206 13.98 8.79 0.47
CA LEU A 206 13.99 9.62 1.68
C LEU A 206 15.13 10.65 1.65
N GLY A 207 16.30 10.27 1.13
CA GLY A 207 17.41 11.21 0.90
C GLY A 207 17.02 12.33 -0.08
N VAL A 208 16.40 11.97 -1.21
CA VAL A 208 15.89 12.94 -2.20
C VAL A 208 14.79 13.82 -1.59
N TYR A 209 13.90 13.26 -0.77
CA TYR A 209 12.88 14.03 -0.07
C TYR A 209 13.48 15.10 0.84
N LEU A 210 14.48 14.73 1.64
CA LEU A 210 15.18 15.69 2.50
C LEU A 210 15.89 16.78 1.67
N LEU A 211 16.54 16.40 0.57
CA LEU A 211 17.14 17.36 -0.37
C LEU A 211 16.09 18.34 -0.93
N ARG A 212 14.93 17.83 -1.34
CA ARG A 212 13.79 18.64 -1.81
C ARG A 212 13.32 19.59 -0.72
N LEU A 213 13.16 19.14 0.52
CA LEU A 213 12.78 20.01 1.63
C LEU A 213 13.81 21.12 1.89
N ILE A 214 15.10 20.83 1.79
CA ILE A 214 16.17 21.85 1.92
C ILE A 214 16.05 22.90 0.80
N MET A 215 15.76 22.47 -0.42
CA MET A 215 15.69 23.37 -1.59
C MET A 215 14.41 24.21 -1.64
N THR A 216 13.26 23.65 -1.25
CA THR A 216 11.94 24.27 -1.49
C THR A 216 11.15 24.56 -0.22
N GLY A 217 11.62 24.12 0.94
CA GLY A 217 10.84 24.08 2.16
C GLY A 217 9.77 22.99 2.18
N PHE A 218 8.86 23.09 3.15
CA PHE A 218 7.77 22.15 3.35
C PHE A 218 6.78 22.11 2.17
N MET A 219 6.16 20.93 1.96
CA MET A 219 5.08 20.77 0.97
C MET A 219 3.80 21.52 1.43
N GLU A 220 3.04 22.01 0.46
CA GLU A 220 1.80 22.78 0.71
C GLU A 220 0.56 22.07 0.14
N GLY A 221 -0.62 22.43 0.67
CA GLY A 221 -1.90 21.93 0.20
C GLY A 221 -2.10 20.43 0.43
N HIS A 222 -2.67 19.74 -0.55
CA HIS A 222 -2.92 18.30 -0.45
C HIS A 222 -1.62 17.48 -0.37
N GLN A 223 -0.51 17.99 -0.91
CA GLN A 223 0.78 17.30 -0.87
C GLN A 223 1.39 17.25 0.53
N ALA A 224 0.96 18.11 1.46
CA ALA A 224 1.40 18.06 2.86
C ALA A 224 1.10 16.70 3.52
N THR A 225 0.00 16.04 3.13
CA THR A 225 -0.36 14.71 3.64
C THR A 225 0.58 13.60 3.16
N SER A 226 1.18 13.76 1.98
CA SER A 226 2.15 12.79 1.45
C SER A 226 3.43 12.72 2.29
N ALA A 227 3.70 13.73 3.14
CA ALA A 227 4.83 13.71 4.06
C ALA A 227 4.79 12.50 5.02
N PHE A 228 3.60 12.02 5.39
CA PHE A 228 3.44 10.84 6.24
C PHE A 228 3.90 9.55 5.58
N VAL A 229 3.97 9.48 4.25
CA VAL A 229 4.52 8.32 3.55
C VAL A 229 5.99 8.10 3.93
N ALA A 230 6.73 9.15 4.30
CA ALA A 230 8.14 9.06 4.65
C ALA A 230 8.43 8.21 5.90
N CYS A 231 7.49 8.09 6.84
CA CYS A 231 7.68 7.24 8.03
C CYS A 231 7.48 5.75 7.73
N GLY A 232 6.79 5.42 6.63
CA GLY A 232 6.43 4.05 6.29
C GLY A 232 7.63 3.15 6.03
N PRO A 233 8.54 3.49 5.10
CA PRO A 233 9.69 2.64 4.79
C PRO A 233 10.54 2.21 5.99
N PRO A 234 11.04 3.12 6.84
CA PRO A 234 11.79 2.71 8.03
C PRO A 234 10.92 1.97 9.06
N GLY A 235 9.65 2.35 9.22
CA GLY A 235 8.73 1.70 10.17
C GLY A 235 8.43 0.24 9.82
N PHE A 236 8.01 -0.02 8.58
CA PHE A 236 7.75 -1.39 8.11
C PHE A 236 9.03 -2.23 8.04
N THR A 237 10.17 -1.63 7.71
CA THR A 237 11.45 -2.35 7.72
C THR A 237 11.86 -2.75 9.13
N ALA A 238 11.71 -1.87 10.12
CA ALA A 238 11.94 -2.21 11.52
C ALA A 238 11.06 -3.40 11.96
N LEU A 239 9.76 -3.35 11.63
CA LEU A 239 8.82 -4.43 11.92
C LEU A 239 9.23 -5.76 11.28
N SER A 240 9.56 -5.74 9.98
CA SER A 240 9.97 -6.94 9.24
C SER A 240 11.27 -7.54 9.76
N LEU A 241 12.28 -6.71 10.06
CA LEU A 241 13.57 -7.21 10.51
C LEU A 241 13.44 -8.01 11.81
N ILE A 242 12.70 -7.49 12.78
CA ILE A 242 12.50 -8.20 14.06
C ILE A 242 11.78 -9.53 13.83
N ASN A 243 10.62 -9.52 13.17
CA ASN A 243 9.80 -10.71 13.03
C ASN A 243 10.41 -11.77 12.10
N LEU A 244 11.06 -11.37 11.00
CA LEU A 244 11.78 -12.33 10.14
C LEU A 244 12.93 -12.98 10.90
N ALA A 245 13.64 -12.22 11.74
CA ALA A 245 14.77 -12.76 12.50
C ALA A 245 14.33 -13.66 13.66
N ASP A 246 13.16 -13.38 14.25
CA ASP A 246 12.54 -14.27 15.23
C ASP A 246 12.24 -15.63 14.61
N HIS A 247 11.58 -15.67 13.43
CA HIS A 247 11.37 -16.90 12.69
C HIS A 247 12.68 -17.56 12.25
N ALA A 248 13.68 -16.78 11.84
CA ALA A 248 14.96 -17.31 11.44
C ALA A 248 15.69 -18.03 12.59
N SER A 249 15.42 -17.65 13.84
CA SER A 249 15.97 -18.30 15.02
C SER A 249 15.55 -19.77 15.16
N ALA A 250 14.38 -20.12 14.61
CA ALA A 250 13.91 -21.51 14.54
C ALA A 250 14.27 -22.18 13.19
N ILE A 251 14.14 -21.46 12.08
CA ILE A 251 14.32 -22.01 10.72
C ILE A 251 15.78 -22.37 10.44
N LEU A 252 16.74 -21.49 10.75
CA LEU A 252 18.14 -21.75 10.41
C LEU A 252 18.71 -23.00 11.09
N PRO A 253 18.50 -23.21 12.41
CA PRO A 253 18.95 -24.43 13.06
C PRO A 253 18.20 -25.68 12.58
N ALA A 254 16.90 -25.58 12.28
CA ALA A 254 16.10 -26.71 11.79
C ALA A 254 16.61 -27.26 10.45
N HIS A 255 17.20 -26.41 9.61
CA HIS A 255 17.83 -26.81 8.35
C HIS A 255 19.35 -27.06 8.44
N GLY A 256 19.97 -26.80 9.60
CA GLY A 256 21.41 -27.01 9.81
C GLY A 256 22.30 -26.14 8.91
N ILE A 257 21.87 -24.89 8.63
CA ILE A 257 22.57 -23.97 7.72
C ILE A 257 23.21 -22.78 8.45
N ILE A 258 24.19 -22.14 7.79
CA ILE A 258 24.96 -20.97 8.27
C ILE A 258 25.86 -21.29 9.49
N SER A 259 25.29 -21.40 10.68
CA SER A 259 25.97 -21.83 11.91
C SER A 259 24.95 -22.05 13.03
N ASN A 260 25.35 -22.78 14.09
CA ASN A 260 24.47 -23.03 15.25
C ASN A 260 24.01 -21.75 15.96
N ALA A 261 24.80 -20.68 15.91
CA ALA A 261 24.48 -19.39 16.54
C ALA A 261 23.80 -18.40 15.58
N ALA A 262 23.64 -18.75 14.30
CA ALA A 262 23.20 -17.80 13.28
C ALA A 262 21.82 -17.20 13.57
N GLY A 263 20.89 -18.01 14.07
CA GLY A 263 19.54 -17.57 14.44
C GLY A 263 19.53 -16.46 15.49
N GLU A 264 20.15 -16.72 16.64
CA GLU A 264 20.27 -15.75 17.74
C GLU A 264 21.01 -14.48 17.32
N ILE A 265 22.09 -14.61 16.54
CA ILE A 265 22.85 -13.47 16.03
C ILE A 265 22.00 -12.62 15.09
N TRP A 266 21.25 -13.23 14.17
CA TRP A 266 20.33 -12.50 13.29
C TRP A 266 19.24 -11.79 14.07
N TYR A 267 18.67 -12.42 15.10
CA TYR A 267 17.68 -11.79 15.96
C TYR A 267 18.25 -10.58 16.69
N ALA A 268 19.35 -10.73 17.41
CA ALA A 268 19.96 -9.65 18.18
C ALA A 268 20.38 -8.46 17.28
N THR A 269 20.97 -8.73 16.12
CA THR A 269 21.35 -7.67 15.16
C THR A 269 20.13 -6.99 14.55
N SER A 270 19.05 -7.74 14.28
CA SER A 270 17.80 -7.19 13.75
C SER A 270 17.08 -6.29 14.75
N VAL A 271 17.08 -6.63 16.05
CA VAL A 271 16.53 -5.76 17.09
C VAL A 271 17.27 -4.43 17.15
N MET A 272 18.61 -4.44 17.09
CA MET A 272 19.41 -3.21 17.06
C MET A 272 19.11 -2.37 15.82
N ALA A 273 19.11 -2.98 14.63
CA ALA A 273 18.79 -2.29 13.37
C ALA A 273 17.37 -1.70 13.39
N ALA A 274 16.39 -2.46 13.89
CA ALA A 274 15.01 -2.02 14.00
C ALA A 274 14.84 -0.83 14.96
N LEU A 275 15.59 -0.77 16.07
CA LEU A 275 15.55 0.38 16.97
C LEU A 275 16.03 1.68 16.27
N LEU A 276 17.08 1.59 15.45
CA LEU A 276 17.58 2.74 14.68
C LEU A 276 16.56 3.20 13.64
N LEU A 277 15.97 2.26 12.89
CA LEU A 277 14.95 2.54 11.89
C LEU A 277 13.65 3.05 12.52
N TYR A 278 13.26 2.53 13.68
CA TYR A 278 12.14 3.04 14.46
C TYR A 278 12.32 4.52 14.81
N GLY A 279 13.51 4.92 15.28
CA GLY A 279 13.83 6.34 15.52
C GLY A 279 13.68 7.21 14.27
N LEU A 280 14.13 6.71 13.12
CA LEU A 280 13.96 7.40 11.83
C LEU A 280 12.49 7.52 11.41
N ALA A 281 11.68 6.49 11.62
CA ALA A 281 10.26 6.50 11.31
C ALA A 281 9.50 7.53 12.16
N VAL A 282 9.75 7.54 13.48
CA VAL A 282 9.17 8.51 14.41
C VAL A 282 9.57 9.94 14.05
N PHE A 283 10.84 10.17 13.68
CA PHE A 283 11.29 11.46 13.18
C PHE A 283 10.48 11.91 11.95
N PHE A 284 10.33 11.06 10.94
CA PHE A 284 9.56 11.41 9.74
C PHE A 284 8.06 11.60 10.01
N PHE A 285 7.49 10.88 10.97
CA PHE A 285 6.12 11.11 11.42
C PHE A 285 5.96 12.53 11.95
N PHE A 286 6.79 12.95 12.91
CA PHE A 286 6.73 14.31 13.45
C PHE A 286 7.07 15.38 12.40
N LEU A 287 8.01 15.10 11.51
CA LEU A 287 8.31 15.98 10.38
C LEU A 287 7.10 16.17 9.46
N GLY A 288 6.25 15.15 9.30
CA GLY A 288 4.99 15.22 8.53
C GLY A 288 3.84 15.93 9.25
N VAL A 289 3.80 15.87 10.59
CA VAL A 289 2.78 16.58 11.41
C VAL A 289 2.89 18.10 11.24
N ILE A 290 4.10 18.65 11.14
CA ILE A 290 4.36 20.10 10.99
C ILE A 290 3.65 20.70 9.76
N PRO A 291 3.91 20.26 8.52
CA PRO A 291 3.25 20.81 7.33
C PRO A 291 1.76 20.48 7.31
N TYR A 292 1.34 19.34 7.87
CA TYR A 292 -0.08 19.01 7.96
C TYR A 292 -0.88 20.03 8.79
N TRP A 293 -0.34 20.47 9.93
CA TRP A 293 -1.05 21.41 10.79
C TRP A 293 -1.22 22.80 10.16
N PHE A 294 -0.20 23.29 9.45
CA PHE A 294 -0.17 24.67 8.97
C PHE A 294 -0.43 24.85 7.46
N LYS A 295 -0.27 23.80 6.65
CA LYS A 295 -0.32 23.90 5.18
C LYS A 295 -1.42 23.07 4.52
N LEU A 296 -2.20 22.29 5.27
CA LEU A 296 -3.28 21.48 4.72
C LEU A 296 -4.45 22.34 4.22
N HIS A 297 -4.85 22.12 2.98
CA HIS A 297 -6.11 22.66 2.46
C HIS A 297 -7.29 21.84 2.95
N LYS A 298 -8.29 22.49 3.55
CA LYS A 298 -9.53 21.85 4.01
C LYS A 298 -10.55 21.77 2.88
N ARG A 299 -10.25 20.97 1.85
CA ARG A 299 -11.04 20.83 0.62
C ARG A 299 -11.48 19.39 0.39
N LEU A 300 -12.79 19.18 0.23
CA LEU A 300 -13.38 17.84 0.03
C LEU A 300 -12.96 17.20 -1.30
N ASP A 301 -12.70 17.98 -2.34
CA ASP A 301 -12.23 17.50 -3.64
C ASP A 301 -10.77 17.01 -3.61
N GLN A 302 -10.05 17.22 -2.50
CA GLN A 302 -8.67 16.81 -2.29
C GLN A 302 -8.52 15.77 -1.17
N ILE A 303 -9.59 15.01 -0.89
CA ILE A 303 -9.61 14.05 0.22
C ILE A 303 -8.77 12.79 -0.02
N LEU A 304 -8.59 12.36 -1.28
CA LEU A 304 -7.90 11.10 -1.61
C LEU A 304 -6.43 11.06 -1.15
N PRO A 305 -5.61 12.12 -1.36
CA PRO A 305 -4.25 12.17 -0.82
C PRO A 305 -4.17 12.04 0.71
N CYS A 306 -5.19 12.49 1.45
CA CYS A 306 -5.21 12.44 2.91
C CYS A 306 -5.19 11.00 3.47
N TRP A 307 -5.51 9.98 2.66
CA TRP A 307 -5.39 8.58 3.07
C TRP A 307 -3.96 8.16 3.40
N ALA A 308 -2.94 8.93 2.98
CA ALA A 308 -1.56 8.78 3.43
C ALA A 308 -1.36 8.91 4.96
N LEU A 309 -2.35 9.42 5.70
CA LEU A 309 -2.32 9.50 7.17
C LEU A 309 -2.56 8.15 7.87
N THR A 310 -2.97 7.12 7.14
CA THR A 310 -3.33 5.81 7.72
C THR A 310 -2.19 4.80 7.57
N PHE A 311 -2.21 4.01 6.51
CA PHE A 311 -1.34 2.85 6.31
C PHE A 311 0.18 3.08 6.48
N PRO A 312 0.79 4.19 6.02
CA PRO A 312 2.23 4.41 6.24
C PRO A 312 2.64 4.37 7.72
N ASN A 313 1.72 4.61 8.65
CA ASN A 313 2.03 4.62 10.07
C ASN A 313 2.04 3.23 10.72
N VAL A 314 1.43 2.22 10.08
CA VAL A 314 1.23 0.88 10.68
C VAL A 314 2.56 0.27 11.14
N GLY A 315 3.57 0.28 10.28
CA GLY A 315 4.84 -0.39 10.56
C GLY A 315 5.51 0.10 11.85
N TRP A 316 5.61 1.41 12.06
CA TRP A 316 6.25 1.95 13.26
C TRP A 316 5.34 1.88 14.49
N ILE A 317 4.02 2.01 14.33
CA ILE A 317 3.05 1.84 15.43
C ILE A 317 3.15 0.42 16.00
N VAL A 318 3.08 -0.61 15.16
CA VAL A 318 3.20 -2.01 15.61
C VAL A 318 4.61 -2.30 16.17
N THR A 319 5.65 -1.75 15.55
CA THR A 319 7.03 -1.84 16.07
C THR A 319 7.15 -1.24 17.48
N THR A 320 6.37 -0.20 17.81
CA THR A 320 6.33 0.37 19.16
C THR A 320 5.95 -0.69 20.19
N GLY A 321 4.87 -1.43 19.94
CA GLY A 321 4.43 -2.53 20.81
C GLY A 321 5.47 -3.64 20.91
N LEU A 322 6.06 -4.03 19.78
CA LEU A 322 7.06 -5.09 19.71
C LEU A 322 8.34 -4.74 20.49
N LEU A 323 8.84 -3.51 20.35
CA LEU A 323 9.96 -3.01 21.16
C LEU A 323 9.58 -2.93 22.66
N GLY A 324 8.33 -2.58 22.97
CA GLY A 324 7.80 -2.63 24.33
C GLY A 324 7.88 -4.02 24.95
N GLN A 325 7.59 -5.05 24.16
CA GLN A 325 7.71 -6.46 24.57
C GLN A 325 9.16 -6.89 24.73
N ILE A 326 10.01 -6.63 23.73
CA ILE A 326 11.41 -7.07 23.70
C ILE A 326 12.24 -6.39 24.79
N LEU A 327 12.06 -5.09 24.98
CA LEU A 327 12.82 -4.30 25.96
C LEU A 327 12.14 -4.26 27.34
N ASN A 328 10.96 -4.88 27.47
CA ASN A 328 10.13 -4.86 28.69
C ASN A 328 9.82 -3.43 29.18
N ILE A 329 9.44 -2.53 28.27
CA ILE A 329 9.14 -1.12 28.55
C ILE A 329 7.63 -0.89 28.48
N GLN A 330 6.98 -0.77 29.64
CA GLN A 330 5.52 -0.62 29.71
C GLN A 330 4.99 0.64 28.98
N GLY A 331 5.74 1.74 29.01
CA GLY A 331 5.35 2.99 28.36
C GLY A 331 5.13 2.86 26.85
N LEU A 332 5.84 1.95 26.18
CA LEU A 332 5.68 1.73 24.74
C LEU A 332 4.33 1.09 24.39
N PHE A 333 3.76 0.26 25.27
CA PHE A 333 2.40 -0.26 25.06
C PHE A 333 1.34 0.86 25.14
N ILE A 334 1.53 1.84 26.03
CA ILE A 334 0.64 3.00 26.12
C ILE A 334 0.71 3.82 24.84
N VAL A 335 1.93 4.08 24.33
CA VAL A 335 2.12 4.79 23.07
C VAL A 335 1.47 4.03 21.90
N HIS A 336 1.62 2.70 21.86
CA HIS A 336 0.98 1.86 20.84
C HIS A 336 -0.55 2.05 20.85
N VAL A 337 -1.20 1.89 22.00
CA VAL A 337 -2.67 2.06 22.15
C VAL A 337 -3.12 3.47 21.77
N VAL A 338 -2.38 4.51 22.18
CA VAL A 338 -2.71 5.91 21.85
C VAL A 338 -2.63 6.14 20.35
N MET A 339 -1.57 5.67 19.69
CA MET A 339 -1.38 5.86 18.26
C MET A 339 -2.39 5.08 17.42
N ASP A 340 -2.72 3.87 17.84
CA ASP A 340 -3.77 3.05 17.24
C ASP A 340 -5.14 3.73 17.34
N THR A 341 -5.48 4.31 18.50
CA THR A 341 -6.69 5.12 18.68
C THR A 341 -6.71 6.33 17.74
N ILE A 342 -5.59 7.04 17.60
CA ILE A 342 -5.47 8.18 16.67
C ILE A 342 -5.67 7.72 15.22
N LEU A 343 -5.10 6.58 14.84
CA LEU A 343 -5.24 6.01 13.50
C LEU A 343 -6.70 5.64 13.20
N PHE A 344 -7.39 4.98 14.13
CA PHE A 344 -8.82 4.65 14.02
C PHE A 344 -9.70 5.90 13.87
N LEU A 345 -9.47 6.94 14.67
CA LEU A 345 -10.21 8.20 14.58
C LEU A 345 -9.94 8.90 13.24
N THR A 346 -8.68 8.90 12.79
CA THR A 346 -8.29 9.46 11.49
C THR A 346 -9.00 8.73 10.35
N TRP A 347 -9.00 7.39 10.36
CA TRP A 347 -9.73 6.58 9.40
C TRP A 347 -11.23 6.92 9.40
N SER A 348 -11.85 7.04 10.58
CA SER A 348 -13.27 7.35 10.74
C SER A 348 -13.64 8.70 10.12
N VAL A 349 -12.80 9.72 10.31
CA VAL A 349 -12.99 11.03 9.67
C VAL A 349 -12.82 10.92 8.16
N LEU A 350 -11.76 10.27 7.68
CA LEU A 350 -11.47 10.17 6.25
C LEU A 350 -12.55 9.40 5.48
N ILE A 351 -13.08 8.30 6.02
CA ILE A 351 -14.12 7.53 5.34
C ILE A 351 -15.42 8.34 5.22
N VAL A 352 -15.82 9.06 6.27
CA VAL A 352 -17.02 9.93 6.25
C VAL A 352 -16.84 11.06 5.21
N LEU A 353 -15.69 11.73 5.19
CA LEU A 353 -15.41 12.79 4.23
C LEU A 353 -15.30 12.27 2.80
N THR A 354 -14.75 11.07 2.61
CA THR A 354 -14.64 10.43 1.29
C THR A 354 -16.03 10.08 0.76
N ILE A 355 -16.90 9.49 1.58
CA ILE A 355 -18.30 9.22 1.21
C ILE A 355 -19.03 10.52 0.85
N ALA A 356 -18.86 11.59 1.65
CA ALA A 356 -19.45 12.89 1.37
C ALA A 356 -18.93 13.51 0.05
N ALA A 357 -17.65 13.31 -0.29
CA ALA A 357 -17.06 13.79 -1.54
C ALA A 357 -17.58 13.00 -2.75
N ILE A 358 -17.77 11.68 -2.63
CA ILE A 358 -18.38 10.83 -3.67
C ILE A 358 -19.84 11.26 -3.90
N TRP A 359 -20.64 11.42 -2.83
CA TRP A 359 -22.05 11.83 -2.94
C TRP A 359 -22.23 13.21 -3.57
N LYS A 360 -21.29 14.13 -3.35
CA LYS A 360 -21.27 15.45 -4.00
C LYS A 360 -20.69 15.41 -5.42
N GLY A 361 -20.24 14.26 -5.91
CA GLY A 361 -19.63 14.10 -7.23
C GLY A 361 -18.31 14.84 -7.39
N LEU A 362 -17.58 15.10 -6.30
CA LEU A 362 -16.32 15.86 -6.29
C LEU A 362 -15.11 14.98 -6.64
N ILE A 363 -15.22 13.67 -6.40
CA ILE A 363 -14.20 12.67 -6.71
C ILE A 363 -14.83 11.50 -7.47
N PHE A 364 -14.02 10.78 -8.23
CA PHE A 364 -14.44 9.65 -9.07
C PHE A 364 -15.60 9.95 -10.04
N ASN A 365 -15.65 11.17 -10.57
CA ASN A 365 -16.67 11.60 -11.50
C ASN A 365 -16.03 12.37 -12.66
N ALA A 366 -16.01 11.77 -13.84
CA ALA A 366 -15.50 12.41 -15.05
C ALA A 366 -16.46 13.48 -15.57
N LYS A 367 -15.93 14.45 -16.33
CA LYS A 367 -16.74 15.38 -17.11
C LYS A 367 -17.27 14.69 -18.36
N ASP A 368 -18.46 15.06 -18.81
CA ASP A 368 -19.10 14.49 -20.02
C ASP A 368 -18.16 14.57 -21.24
N GLU A 369 -17.46 15.69 -21.41
CA GLU A 369 -16.51 15.91 -22.49
C GLU A 369 -15.35 14.89 -22.50
N ASP A 370 -14.88 14.48 -21.34
CA ASP A 370 -13.74 13.56 -21.23
C ASP A 370 -14.13 12.13 -21.57
N VAL A 371 -15.39 11.75 -21.27
CA VAL A 371 -15.94 10.46 -21.67
C VAL A 371 -16.20 10.43 -23.18
N LEU A 372 -16.75 11.52 -23.74
CA LEU A 372 -17.04 11.61 -25.18
C LEU A 372 -15.78 11.54 -26.05
N LYS A 373 -14.66 12.10 -25.59
CA LYS A 373 -13.37 12.02 -26.32
C LYS A 373 -12.94 10.58 -26.59
N ASP A 374 -13.06 9.69 -25.61
CA ASP A 374 -12.63 8.30 -25.77
C ASP A 374 -13.53 7.51 -26.75
N PHE A 375 -14.81 7.88 -26.87
CA PHE A 375 -15.68 7.32 -27.91
C PHE A 375 -15.27 7.75 -29.32
N ILE A 376 -14.85 9.00 -29.50
CA ILE A 376 -14.39 9.53 -30.80
C ILE A 376 -13.12 8.79 -31.26
N PHE A 377 -12.13 8.65 -30.38
CA PHE A 377 -10.90 7.90 -30.71
C PHE A 377 -11.19 6.44 -31.10
N THR A 378 -12.13 5.80 -30.41
CA THR A 378 -12.52 4.40 -30.72
C THR A 378 -13.21 4.28 -32.10
N VAL A 379 -13.94 5.30 -32.53
CA VAL A 379 -14.58 5.33 -33.86
C VAL A 379 -13.54 5.56 -34.95
N ASP A 380 -12.61 6.51 -34.77
CA ASP A 380 -11.57 6.78 -35.76
C ASP A 380 -10.62 5.58 -35.98
N GLU A 381 -10.27 4.84 -34.91
CA GLU A 381 -9.50 3.59 -35.04
C GLU A 381 -10.25 2.51 -35.83
N LYS A 382 -11.56 2.36 -35.61
CA LYS A 382 -12.36 1.39 -36.37
C LYS A 382 -12.46 1.77 -37.84
N VAL A 383 -12.69 3.06 -38.14
CA VAL A 383 -12.77 3.55 -39.53
C VAL A 383 -11.43 3.38 -40.24
N THR A 384 -10.31 3.64 -39.57
CA THR A 384 -8.98 3.42 -40.17
C THR A 384 -8.65 1.92 -40.33
N ALA A 385 -9.03 1.07 -39.39
CA ALA A 385 -8.85 -0.38 -39.51
C ALA A 385 -9.70 -0.98 -40.65
N ASP A 386 -10.94 -0.53 -40.82
CA ASP A 386 -11.82 -0.98 -41.91
C ASP A 386 -11.33 -0.48 -43.28
N ASN A 387 -10.85 0.76 -43.38
CA ASN A 387 -10.26 1.26 -44.62
C ASN A 387 -8.97 0.52 -45.03
N HIS A 388 -8.22 -0.02 -44.06
CA HIS A 388 -7.04 -0.85 -44.31
C HIS A 388 -7.37 -2.31 -44.63
N SER A 389 -8.52 -2.84 -44.19
CA SER A 389 -8.97 -4.19 -44.55
C SER A 389 -9.61 -4.22 -45.95
N ASP A 390 -10.33 -3.17 -46.35
CA ASP A 390 -10.90 -3.04 -47.70
C ASP A 390 -9.86 -2.78 -48.80
N THR A 391 -8.69 -2.25 -48.46
CA THR A 391 -7.57 -2.07 -49.41
C THR A 391 -6.68 -3.31 -49.58
N GLY A 392 -6.93 -4.38 -48.83
CA GLY A 392 -6.18 -5.64 -48.88
C GLY A 392 -6.63 -6.67 -49.93
N THR A 393 -7.63 -6.37 -50.76
CA THR A 393 -8.20 -7.33 -51.74
C THR A 393 -8.11 -6.85 -53.20
N LEU A 394 -7.09 -6.05 -53.54
CA LEU A 394 -6.76 -5.70 -54.92
C LEU A 394 -5.23 -5.61 -55.10
N VAL A 395 -4.53 -6.75 -55.11
CA VAL A 395 -3.45 -7.11 -56.07
C VAL A 395 -3.36 -8.62 -56.15
#